data_AF-A0A961RJ42-F1
#
_entry.id   AF-A0A961RJ42-F1
#
_cell.length_a   1.000
_cell.length_b   1.000
_cell.length_c   1.000
_cell.angle_alpha   90.00
_cell.angle_beta   90.00
_cell.angle_gamma   90.00
#
_symmetry.space_group_name_H-M   'P 1'
#
loop_
_entity.id
_entity.type
_entity.pdbx_description
1 polymer ?
#
loop_
_entity_poly.entity_id
_entity_poly.type
_entity_poly.pdbx_seq_one_letter_code
_entity_poly.pdbx_strand_id
1 'polypeptide(L)' 'MSVVSTNLNVQLGKRPILHSVAFEANAGEVTMIIGPNGSGKTTLLRALTGDIPHEGEITING' A
#
# COMPACT_ATOMS: atom_id res chain seq x y z
N MET A 1 0.48 17.40 -3.31
CA MET A 1 -0.44 16.26 -3.20
C MET A 1 0.40 15.01 -3.14
N SER A 2 0.22 14.18 -2.13
CA SER A 2 1.00 12.96 -1.92
C SER A 2 0.14 11.86 -1.31
N VAL A 3 0.55 10.62 -1.52
CA VAL A 3 0.00 9.45 -0.83
C VAL A 3 1.13 8.83 -0.03
N VAL A 4 0.96 8.76 1.28
CA VAL A 4 1.96 8.22 2.20
C VAL A 4 1.32 7.10 3.01
N SER A 5 2.06 6.01 3.24
CA SER A 5 1.66 4.97 4.19
C SER A 5 2.82 4.59 5.11
N THR A 6 2.48 4.31 6.37
CA THR A 6 3.44 3.83 7.38
C THR A 6 2.89 2.58 8.07
N ASN A 7 3.77 1.59 8.28
CA ASN A 7 3.44 0.31 8.91
C ASN A 7 2.20 -0.38 8.29
N LEU A 8 2.07 -0.33 6.96
CA LEU A 8 0.91 -0.88 6.28
C LEU A 8 0.94 -2.41 6.30
N ASN A 9 -0.05 -3.01 6.95
CA ASN A 9 -0.22 -4.45 7.03
C ASN A 9 -1.57 -4.85 6.42
N VAL A 10 -1.57 -5.94 5.66
CA VAL A 10 -2.80 -6.45 5.03
C VAL A 10 -2.85 -7.96 5.14
N GLN A 11 -3.98 -8.47 5.60
CA GLN A 11 -4.30 -9.88 5.66
C GLN A 11 -5.50 -10.20 4.77
N LEU A 12 -5.36 -11.23 3.92
CA LEU A 12 -6.46 -11.75 3.12
C LEU A 12 -6.80 -13.17 3.63
N GLY A 13 -7.99 -13.32 4.19
CA GLY A 13 -8.38 -14.54 4.90
C GLY A 13 -7.45 -14.76 6.11
N LYS A 14 -6.69 -15.85 6.10
CA LYS A 14 -5.71 -16.17 7.17
C LYS A 14 -4.27 -15.87 6.78
N ARG A 15 -4.03 -15.33 5.58
CA ARG A 15 -2.68 -15.15 5.03
C ARG A 15 -2.28 -13.67 5.11
N PRO A 16 -1.21 -13.32 5.84
CA PRO A 16 -0.64 -11.98 5.74
C PRO A 16 0.01 -11.83 4.35
N ILE A 17 -0.23 -10.68 3.72
CA ILE A 17 0.22 -10.37 2.35
C ILE A 17 1.19 -9.19 2.35
N LEU A 18 0.86 -8.12 3.08
CA LEU A 18 1.76 -6.98 3.30
C LEU A 18 2.23 -6.99 4.75
N HIS A 19 3.52 -6.71 4.94
CA HIS A 19 4.19 -6.77 6.22
C HIS A 19 4.89 -5.44 6.48
N SER A 20 4.24 -4.55 7.23
CA SER A 20 4.74 -3.23 7.63
C SER A 20 5.36 -2.44 6.47
N VAL A 21 4.61 -2.34 5.36
CA VAL A 21 5.06 -1.62 4.16
C VAL A 21 5.02 -0.12 4.42
N ALA A 22 6.09 0.57 4.06
CA ALA A 22 6.11 2.01 3.91
C ALA A 22 6.12 2.35 2.42
N PHE A 23 5.32 3.34 2.02
CA PHE A 23 5.21 3.77 0.63
C PHE A 23 4.93 5.26 0.57
N GLU A 24 5.51 5.93 -0.41
CA GLU A 24 5.30 7.34 -0.70
C GLU A 24 5.20 7.53 -2.21
N ALA A 25 4.21 8.29 -2.65
CA ALA A 25 4.08 8.76 -4.02
C ALA A 25 3.68 10.24 -4.02
N ASN A 26 4.37 11.02 -4.86
CA ASN A 26 4.21 12.46 -4.95
C ASN A 26 3.51 12.86 -6.26
N ALA A 27 2.66 13.88 -6.21
CA ALA A 27 2.03 14.42 -7.39
C ALA A 27 3.07 15.06 -8.33
N GLY A 28 2.93 14.79 -9.62
CA GLY A 28 3.90 15.19 -10.64
C GLY A 28 4.99 14.16 -10.90
N GLU A 29 5.04 13.07 -10.14
CA GLU A 29 5.99 11.97 -10.33
C GLU A 29 5.30 10.71 -10.84
N VAL A 30 6.06 9.89 -11.57
CA VAL A 30 5.64 8.52 -11.94
C VAL A 30 6.32 7.55 -10.97
N THR A 31 5.57 7.10 -9.97
CA THR A 31 6.02 6.08 -9.02
C THR A 31 5.66 4.68 -9.52
N MET A 32 6.63 3.77 -9.63
CA MET A 32 6.42 2.41 -10.10
C MET A 32 6.57 1.39 -8.97
N ILE A 33 5.60 0.49 -8.82
CA ILE A 33 5.68 -0.64 -7.88
C ILE A 33 6.09 -1.89 -8.68
N ILE A 34 7.30 -2.40 -8.42
CA ILE A 34 7.87 -3.56 -9.12
C ILE A 34 8.08 -4.75 -8.18
N GLY A 35 8.03 -5.95 -8.73
CA GLY A 35 8.29 -7.19 -7.99
C GLY A 35 7.64 -8.42 -8.63
N PRO A 36 7.99 -9.64 -8.18
CA PRO A 36 7.46 -10.89 -8.73
C PRO A 36 5.94 -11.03 -8.62
N ASN A 37 5.35 -11.97 -9.37
CA ASN A 37 3.94 -12.32 -9.20
C ASN A 37 3.69 -12.83 -7.78
N GLY A 38 2.58 -12.38 -7.18
CA GLY A 38 2.24 -12.72 -5.79
C GLY A 38 2.96 -11.89 -4.72
N SER A 39 3.82 -10.92 -5.07
CA SER A 39 4.53 -10.08 -4.09
C SER A 39 3.67 -9.03 -3.37
N GLY A 40 2.35 -9.01 -3.60
CA GLY A 40 1.44 -8.08 -2.93
C GLY A 40 1.21 -6.73 -3.61
N LYS A 41 1.72 -6.48 -4.83
CA LYS A 41 1.55 -5.17 -5.52
C LYS A 41 0.10 -4.71 -5.67
N THR A 42 -0.77 -5.60 -6.18
CA THR A 42 -2.20 -5.31 -6.30
C THR A 42 -2.86 -5.13 -4.93
N THR A 43 -2.38 -5.86 -3.92
CA THR A 43 -2.85 -5.72 -2.54
C THR A 43 -2.47 -4.37 -1.95
N LEU A 44 -1.23 -3.90 -2.20
CA LEU A 44 -0.76 -2.57 -1.81
C LEU A 44 -1.62 -1.48 -2.45
N LEU A 45 -1.85 -1.55 -3.76
CA LEU A 45 -2.69 -0.57 -4.46
C LEU A 45 -4.12 -0.53 -3.90
N ARG A 46 -4.73 -1.70 -3.68
CA ARG A 46 -6.09 -1.80 -3.10
C ARG A 46 -6.16 -1.27 -1.67
N ALA A 47 -5.11 -1.44 -0.88
CA ALA A 47 -5.08 -0.89 0.47
C ALA A 47 -4.95 0.64 0.44
N LEU A 48 -4.05 1.18 -0.39
CA LEU A 48 -3.86 2.63 -0.59
C LEU A 48 -5.12 3.33 -1.11
N THR A 49 -5.94 2.65 -1.92
CA THR A 49 -7.23 3.19 -2.42
C THR A 49 -8.41 2.96 -1.48
N GLY A 50 -8.22 2.24 -0.37
CA GLY A 50 -9.29 1.91 0.58
C GLY A 50 -10.25 0.81 0.12
N ASP A 51 -9.91 0.05 -0.93
CA ASP A 51 -10.74 -1.05 -1.45
C ASP A 51 -10.74 -2.28 -0.53
N ILE A 52 -9.75 -2.41 0.34
CA ILE A 52 -9.63 -3.52 1.30
C ILE A 52 -9.23 -3.03 2.70
N PRO A 53 -9.63 -3.75 3.77
CA PRO A 53 -9.16 -3.46 5.11
C PRO A 53 -7.64 -3.59 5.24
N HIS A 54 -7.07 -2.72 6.07
CA HIS A 54 -5.64 -2.69 6.38
C HIS A 54 -5.42 -2.22 7.82
N GLU A 55 -4.23 -2.48 8.33
CA GLU A 55 -3.71 -1.87 9.57
C GLU A 55 -2.54 -0.94 9.21
N GLY A 56 -2.26 0.03 10.08
CA GLY A 56 -1.29 1.10 9.81
C GLY A 56 -1.99 2.42 9.46
N GLU A 57 -1.21 3.34 8.90
CA GLU A 57 -1.69 4.68 8.56
C GLU A 57 -1.51 4.95 7.07
N ILE A 58 -2.53 5.55 6.45
CA ILE A 58 -2.50 6.02 5.06
C ILE A 58 -3.02 7.45 5.06
N THR A 59 -2.23 8.36 4.47
CA THR A 59 -2.52 9.79 4.41
C THR A 59 -2.50 10.24 2.95
N ILE A 60 -3.54 10.96 2.53
CA ILE A 60 -3.64 11.53 1.18
C ILE A 60 -3.71 13.05 1.32
N ASN A 61 -2.67 13.75 0.86
CA ASN A 61 -2.49 15.21 0.96
C ASN A 61 -2.14 15.77 2.34
N GLY A 62 -1.70 14.92 3.27
CA GLY A 62 -1.58 15.30 4.70
C GLY A 62 -2.92 15.15 5.41
#